data_AF-A0A1J8QE29-F1
#
_entry.id   AF-A0A1J8QE29-F1
#
_cell.length_a   1.000
_cell.length_b   1.000
_cell.length_c   1.000
_cell.angle_alpha   90.00
_cell.angle_beta   90.00
_cell.angle_gamma   90.00
#
_symmetry.space_group_name_H-M   'P 1'
#
loop_
_entity.id
_entity.type
_entity.pdbx_description
1 polymer ?
#
loop_
_entity_poly.entity_id
_entity_poly.type
_entity_poly.pdbx_seq_one_letter_code
_entity_poly.pdbx_strand_id
1 'polypeptide(L)'
;MILFPEVQEKARAEIDSVIGKDRLPTFGDRDSLPYIEAIICETMRWHSPLPLGVPHTTTTDDVYRGFRIPKGTTNIYRTHNDWRYHAIVSTQNISTRDATSSQQVRSRLMQGCQGVLFLGSEEGYVPDGFWRRVCCG
;
A
#
# COMPACT_ATOMS: atom_id res chain seq x y z
N MET A 1 -3.32 11.79 -9.73
CA MET A 1 -3.24 12.16 -11.15
C MET A 1 -3.20 13.66 -11.37
N ILE A 2 -4.19 14.45 -10.91
CA ILE A 2 -4.19 15.92 -11.08
C ILE A 2 -2.92 16.60 -10.53
N LEU A 3 -2.39 16.11 -9.40
CA LEU A 3 -1.18 16.65 -8.78
C LEU A 3 0.14 16.27 -9.49
N PHE A 4 0.12 15.22 -10.33
CA PHE A 4 1.30 14.64 -10.98
C PHE A 4 0.96 14.25 -12.44
N PRO A 5 0.80 15.22 -13.34
CA PRO A 5 0.43 14.96 -14.73
C PRO A 5 1.43 14.05 -15.46
N GLU A 6 2.72 14.13 -15.13
CA GLU A 6 3.77 13.29 -15.71
C GLU A 6 3.59 11.79 -15.39
N VAL A 7 3.06 11.47 -14.20
CA VAL A 7 2.75 10.09 -13.81
C VAL A 7 1.58 9.58 -14.64
N GLN A 8 0.58 10.44 -14.90
CA GLN A 8 -0.56 10.11 -15.74
C GLN A 8 -0.14 9.89 -17.21
N GLU A 9 0.78 10.70 -17.73
CA GLU A 9 1.31 10.52 -19.09
C GLU A 9 2.05 9.18 -19.23
N LYS A 10 2.90 8.84 -18.25
CA LYS A 10 3.61 7.56 -18.23
C LYS A 10 2.66 6.37 -18.10
N ALA A 11 1.62 6.49 -17.27
CA ALA A 11 0.57 5.47 -17.13
C ALA A 11 -0.17 5.23 -18.46
N ARG A 12 -0.52 6.31 -19.17
CA ARG A 12 -1.16 6.20 -20.47
C ARG A 12 -0.23 5.57 -21.52
N ALA A 13 1.06 5.91 -21.50
CA ALA A 13 2.03 5.31 -22.40
C ALA A 13 2.17 3.79 -22.20
N GLU A 14 2.16 3.30 -20.94
CA GLU A 14 2.15 1.85 -20.66
C GLU A 14 0.91 1.19 -21.28
N ILE A 15 -0.28 1.71 -20.99
CA ILE A 15 -1.54 1.20 -21.54
C ILE A 15 -1.53 1.17 -23.07
N ASP A 16 -1.16 2.28 -23.70
CA ASP A 16 -1.11 2.41 -25.15
C ASP A 16 -0.10 1.42 -25.77
N SER A 17 0.98 1.08 -25.06
CA SER A 17 2.00 0.13 -25.54
C SER A 17 1.63 -1.34 -25.37
N VAL A 18 0.94 -1.69 -24.29
CA VAL A 18 0.61 -3.09 -23.96
C VAL A 18 -0.71 -3.52 -24.60
N ILE A 19 -1.72 -2.64 -24.56
CA ILE A 19 -3.09 -2.96 -25.02
C ILE A 19 -3.33 -2.43 -26.43
N GLY A 20 -2.70 -1.31 -26.80
CA GLY A 20 -3.00 -0.60 -28.04
C GLY A 20 -4.25 0.27 -27.93
N LYS A 21 -4.76 0.73 -29.08
CA LYS A 21 -5.89 1.69 -29.16
C LYS A 21 -7.19 1.07 -29.66
N ASP A 22 -7.16 -0.21 -30.02
CA ASP A 22 -8.25 -0.89 -30.71
C ASP A 22 -9.31 -1.47 -29.74
N ARG A 23 -8.96 -1.64 -28.46
CA ARG A 23 -9.84 -2.18 -27.43
C ARG A 23 -9.61 -1.52 -26.07
N LEU A 24 -10.60 -1.67 -25.20
CA LEU A 24 -10.48 -1.25 -23.79
C LEU A 24 -9.72 -2.30 -22.95
N PRO A 25 -9.07 -1.86 -21.85
CA PRO A 25 -8.44 -2.76 -20.88
C PRO A 25 -9.44 -3.72 -20.22
N THR A 26 -8.98 -4.92 -19.89
CA THR A 26 -9.72 -5.95 -19.17
C THR A 26 -8.93 -6.44 -17.96
N PHE A 27 -9.55 -7.18 -17.04
CA PHE A 27 -8.85 -7.73 -15.88
C PHE A 27 -7.72 -8.70 -16.24
N GLY A 28 -7.79 -9.35 -17.41
CA GLY A 28 -6.72 -10.24 -17.89
C GLY A 28 -5.43 -9.51 -18.26
N ASP A 29 -5.49 -8.19 -18.45
CA ASP A 29 -4.32 -7.38 -18.81
C ASP A 29 -3.52 -6.93 -17.58
N ARG A 30 -4.03 -7.16 -16.35
CA ARG A 30 -3.46 -6.64 -15.11
C ARG A 30 -2.00 -7.03 -14.91
N ASP A 31 -1.65 -8.29 -15.14
CA ASP A 31 -0.28 -8.80 -15.00
C ASP A 31 0.70 -8.17 -16.01
N SER A 32 0.17 -7.62 -17.11
CA SER A 32 0.94 -6.95 -18.16
C SER A 32 1.07 -5.43 -17.93
N LEU A 33 0.46 -4.88 -16.88
CA LEU A 33 0.46 -3.44 -16.55
C LEU A 33 1.13 -3.17 -15.19
N PRO A 34 2.45 -3.46 -15.03
CA PRO A 34 3.14 -3.34 -13.76
C PRO A 34 3.23 -1.89 -13.24
N TYR A 35 3.27 -0.89 -14.13
CA TYR A 35 3.32 0.50 -13.72
C TYR A 35 1.97 0.99 -13.18
N ILE A 36 0.85 0.60 -13.81
CA ILE A 36 -0.49 0.86 -13.25
C ILE A 36 -0.65 0.21 -11.88
N GLU A 37 -0.22 -1.03 -11.71
CA GLU A 37 -0.28 -1.72 -10.41
C GLU A 37 0.53 -0.98 -9.34
N ALA A 38 1.74 -0.52 -9.69
CA ALA A 38 2.59 0.26 -8.79
C ALA A 38 1.94 1.60 -8.38
N ILE A 39 1.23 2.27 -9.30
CA ILE A 39 0.47 3.49 -9.01
C ILE A 39 -0.62 3.22 -7.98
N ILE A 40 -1.38 2.14 -8.15
CA ILE A 40 -2.47 1.77 -7.22
C ILE A 40 -1.90 1.54 -5.82
N CYS A 41 -0.84 0.72 -5.73
CA CYS A 41 -0.17 0.43 -4.47
C CYS A 41 0.35 1.70 -3.78
N GLU A 42 1.04 2.57 -4.50
CA GLU A 42 1.58 3.80 -3.95
C GLU A 42 0.48 4.80 -3.55
N THR A 43 -0.64 4.82 -4.28
CA THR A 43 -1.80 5.65 -3.92
C THR A 43 -2.42 5.19 -2.62
N MET A 44 -2.65 3.88 -2.46
CA MET A 44 -3.14 3.31 -1.21
C MET A 44 -2.17 3.56 -0.07
N ARG A 45 -0.85 3.50 -0.34
CA ARG A 45 0.20 3.76 0.66
C ARG A 45 0.19 5.21 1.11
N TRP A 46 0.12 6.15 0.18
CA TRP A 46 0.18 7.58 0.45
C TRP A 46 -1.10 8.10 1.11
N HIS A 47 -2.26 7.62 0.66
CA HIS A 47 -3.56 8.03 1.17
C HIS A 47 -4.45 6.83 1.46
N SER A 48 -4.13 6.12 2.55
CA SER A 48 -4.93 4.98 3.00
C SER A 48 -6.36 5.44 3.31
N PRO A 49 -7.39 4.75 2.78
CA PRO A 49 -8.78 5.11 3.02
C PRO A 49 -9.20 4.91 4.49
N LEU A 50 -8.54 4.01 5.22
CA LEU A 50 -8.78 3.73 6.64
C LEU A 50 -7.48 3.87 7.43
N PRO A 51 -6.99 5.10 7.70
CA PRO A 51 -5.68 5.37 8.31
C PRO A 51 -5.49 4.80 9.74
N LEU A 52 -6.57 4.46 10.43
CA LEU A 52 -6.57 3.85 11.76
C LEU A 52 -7.18 2.44 11.79
N GLY A 53 -7.53 1.90 10.61
CA GLY A 53 -8.30 0.67 10.50
C GLY A 53 -9.64 0.74 11.25
N VAL A 54 -10.20 -0.43 11.52
CA VAL A 54 -11.37 -0.58 12.40
C VAL A 54 -10.87 -0.99 13.79
N PRO A 55 -11.25 -0.29 14.87
CA PRO A 55 -10.85 -0.69 16.22
C PRO A 55 -11.24 -2.14 16.54
N HIS A 56 -10.31 -2.88 17.11
CA HIS A 56 -10.51 -4.26 17.56
C HIS A 56 -10.57 -4.32 19.09
N THR A 57 -11.12 -5.40 19.64
CA THR A 57 -11.17 -5.62 21.09
C THR A 57 -10.63 -6.99 21.44
N THR A 58 -9.80 -7.08 22.48
CA THR A 58 -9.28 -8.36 22.97
C THR A 58 -10.38 -9.22 23.60
N THR A 59 -10.46 -10.48 23.17
CA THR A 59 -11.45 -11.45 23.70
C THR A 59 -10.98 -12.13 24.98
N THR A 60 -9.67 -12.16 25.22
CA THR A 60 -8.99 -12.80 26.36
C THR A 60 -7.79 -11.94 26.78
N ASP A 61 -7.30 -12.15 28.00
CA ASP A 61 -6.01 -11.59 28.44
C ASP A 61 -4.88 -12.14 27.55
N ASP A 62 -3.92 -11.30 27.18
CA ASP A 62 -2.79 -11.65 26.33
C ASP A 62 -1.50 -10.95 26.79
N VAL A 63 -0.34 -11.42 26.31
CA VAL A 63 0.97 -10.80 26.55
C VAL A 63 1.69 -10.62 25.22
N TYR A 64 1.81 -9.37 24.78
CA TYR A 64 2.51 -9.02 23.54
C TYR A 64 3.80 -8.28 23.84
N ARG A 65 4.96 -8.81 23.39
CA ARG A 65 6.29 -8.21 23.60
C ARG A 65 6.59 -7.83 25.07
N GLY A 66 6.13 -8.66 26.00
CA GLY A 66 6.27 -8.43 27.45
C GLY A 66 5.23 -7.49 28.07
N PHE A 67 4.33 -6.91 27.28
CA PHE A 67 3.22 -6.08 27.77
C PHE A 67 1.96 -6.92 27.96
N ARG A 68 1.39 -6.89 29.17
CA ARG A 68 0.09 -7.51 29.44
C ARG A 68 -1.04 -6.66 28.87
N ILE A 69 -1.88 -7.27 28.05
CA ILE A 69 -3.07 -6.67 27.44
C ILE A 69 -4.31 -7.39 28.03
N PRO A 70 -5.09 -6.74 28.91
CA PRO A 70 -6.29 -7.34 29.48
C PRO A 70 -7.37 -7.64 28.44
N LYS A 71 -8.30 -8.54 28.77
CA LYS A 71 -9.55 -8.74 28.04
C LYS A 71 -10.37 -7.44 28.01
N GLY A 72 -10.95 -7.13 26.86
CA GLY A 72 -11.78 -5.93 26.67
C GLY A 72 -10.99 -4.67 26.30
N THR A 73 -9.68 -4.75 26.09
CA THR A 73 -8.86 -3.62 25.61
C THR A 73 -9.16 -3.32 24.14
N THR A 74 -9.45 -2.06 23.84
CA THR A 74 -9.59 -1.56 22.46
C THR A 74 -8.21 -1.32 21.85
N ASN A 75 -7.91 -2.06 20.79
CA ASN A 75 -6.69 -1.96 20.01
C ASN A 75 -6.97 -1.17 18.72
N ILE A 76 -6.19 -0.12 18.51
CA ILE A 76 -6.20 0.68 17.28
C ILE A 76 -4.81 0.54 16.67
N TYR A 77 -4.76 0.23 15.38
CA TYR A 77 -3.51 0.12 14.64
C TYR A 77 -3.43 1.24 13.62
N ARG A 78 -2.22 1.76 13.42
CA ARG A 78 -1.96 2.78 12.39
C ARG A 78 -1.67 2.05 11.09
N THR A 79 -2.46 2.29 10.05
CA THR A 79 -2.25 1.73 8.70
C THR A 79 -1.50 2.68 7.79
N HIS A 80 -1.58 3.99 8.06
CA HIS A 80 -0.91 5.02 7.25
C HIS A 80 0.54 5.23 7.70
N ASN A 81 1.46 5.31 6.74
CA ASN A 81 2.87 5.75 6.92
C ASN A 81 3.70 4.99 7.97
N ASP A 82 3.35 3.76 8.31
CA ASP A 82 4.25 2.95 9.13
C ASP A 82 5.34 2.35 8.23
N TRP A 83 6.54 2.92 8.35
CA TRP A 83 7.76 2.47 7.70
C TRP A 83 8.10 1.01 7.99
N ARG A 84 7.58 0.43 9.08
CA ARG A 84 7.77 -0.99 9.39
C ARG A 84 7.05 -1.91 8.42
N TYR A 85 6.01 -1.43 7.73
CA TYR A 85 5.36 -2.18 6.67
C TYR A 85 5.91 -1.84 5.27
N HIS A 86 7.00 -1.07 5.17
CA HIS A 86 7.62 -0.63 3.91
C HIS A 86 8.82 -1.50 3.46
N ALA A 87 8.89 -2.78 3.85
CA ALA A 87 9.98 -3.69 3.48
C ALA A 87 9.97 -4.14 2.00
N ILE A 88 9.58 -3.26 1.07
CA ILE A 88 9.76 -3.47 -0.38
C ILE A 88 10.95 -2.63 -0.91
N VAL A 89 11.51 -1.69 -0.14
CA VAL A 89 12.71 -0.96 -0.57
C VAL A 89 13.77 -0.98 0.52
N SER A 90 14.86 -1.70 0.25
CA SER A 90 16.01 -1.95 1.12
C SER A 90 16.87 -0.70 1.41
N THR A 91 16.32 0.51 1.42
CA THR A 91 17.10 1.73 1.66
C THR A 91 16.60 2.48 2.88
N GLN A 92 17.30 2.23 3.97
CA GLN A 92 17.69 3.17 5.03
C GLN A 92 16.64 4.21 5.48
N ASN A 93 16.14 4.01 6.70
CA ASN A 93 15.97 5.08 7.71
C ASN A 93 15.27 6.37 7.25
N ILE A 94 14.19 6.26 6.47
CA ILE A 94 13.35 7.40 6.11
C ILE A 94 12.45 7.74 7.31
N SER A 95 12.60 8.95 7.85
CA SER A 95 11.71 9.45 8.90
C SER A 95 10.28 9.54 8.35
N THR A 96 9.27 9.23 9.17
CA THR A 96 7.85 9.20 8.77
C THR A 96 7.32 10.54 8.23
N ARG A 97 8.05 11.64 8.45
CA ARG A 97 7.70 12.99 7.93
C ARG A 97 8.12 13.17 6.47
N ASP A 98 9.21 12.56 6.05
CA ASP A 98 9.74 12.73 4.70
C ASP A 98 8.96 11.84 3.70
N ALA A 99 8.53 10.65 4.15
CA ALA A 99 7.79 9.66 3.36
C ALA A 99 6.43 10.13 2.80
N THR A 100 5.89 11.24 3.31
CA THR A 100 4.65 11.89 2.85
C THR A 100 4.86 13.11 1.96
N SER A 101 6.11 13.55 1.79
CA SER A 101 6.43 14.69 0.92
C SER A 101 6.00 14.37 -0.51
N SER A 102 5.26 15.31 -1.12
CA SER A 102 4.80 15.20 -2.51
C SER A 102 5.96 14.92 -3.48
N GLN A 103 7.17 15.40 -3.18
CA GLN A 103 8.36 15.14 -4.00
C GLN A 103 8.84 13.69 -3.91
N GLN A 104 8.75 13.06 -2.74
CA GLN A 104 9.16 11.67 -2.56
C GLN A 104 8.11 10.68 -3.09
N VAL A 105 6.83 11.03 -2.96
CA VAL A 105 5.75 10.25 -3.61
C VAL A 105 5.90 10.31 -5.12
N ARG A 106 6.17 11.51 -5.66
CA ARG A 106 6.46 11.68 -7.10
C ARG A 106 7.65 10.82 -7.53
N SER A 107 8.76 10.81 -6.80
CA SER A 107 9.93 10.01 -7.19
C SER A 107 9.64 8.51 -7.20
N ARG A 108 8.87 8.01 -6.22
CA ARG A 108 8.43 6.60 -6.16
C ARG A 108 7.48 6.24 -7.31
N LEU A 109 6.48 7.07 -7.56
CA LEU A 109 5.56 6.92 -8.70
C LEU A 109 6.31 6.95 -10.03
N MET A 110 7.39 7.71 -10.16
CA MET A 110 8.17 7.75 -11.40
C MET A 110 9.11 6.55 -11.55
N GLN A 111 9.68 6.04 -10.46
CA GLN A 111 10.61 4.90 -10.48
C GLN A 111 9.90 3.57 -10.81
N GLY A 112 8.62 3.42 -10.43
CA GLY A 112 7.89 2.16 -10.58
C GLY A 112 8.39 1.15 -9.53
N CYS A 113 7.48 0.55 -8.77
CA CYS A 113 7.88 -0.44 -7.77
C CYS A 113 8.27 -1.75 -8.46
N GLN A 114 9.57 -1.99 -8.64
CA GLN A 114 10.07 -3.35 -8.77
C GLN A 114 9.84 -4.06 -7.43
N GLY A 115 8.95 -5.05 -7.40
CA GLY A 115 8.79 -5.94 -6.23
C GLY A 115 7.50 -5.78 -5.43
N VAL A 116 6.36 -5.44 -6.05
CA VAL A 116 5.05 -5.62 -5.39
C VAL A 116 4.76 -7.11 -5.28
N LEU A 117 5.28 -7.75 -4.23
CA LEU A 117 4.92 -9.12 -3.88
C LEU A 117 3.55 -9.08 -3.18
N PHE A 118 2.47 -9.07 -3.97
CA PHE A 118 1.17 -9.52 -3.49
C PHE A 118 1.27 -11.02 -3.30
N LEU A 119 1.72 -11.49 -2.13
CA LEU A 119 1.46 -12.83 -1.59
C LEU A 119 2.11 -12.99 -0.22
N GLY A 120 1.28 -12.97 0.84
CA GLY A 120 1.39 -13.91 1.96
C GLY A 120 2.65 -13.93 2.86
N SER A 121 3.58 -12.98 2.77
CA SER A 121 4.64 -12.88 3.79
C SER A 121 4.17 -12.03 4.97
N GLU A 122 4.43 -12.50 6.19
CA GLU A 122 3.99 -11.89 7.46
C GLU A 122 4.57 -10.47 7.72
N GLU A 123 5.39 -9.94 6.80
CA GLU A 123 6.14 -8.69 6.92
C GLU A 123 5.89 -7.74 5.72
N GLY A 124 4.63 -7.53 5.33
CA GLY A 124 4.27 -6.69 4.17
C GLY A 124 3.13 -5.68 4.41
N TYR A 125 3.10 -4.63 3.60
CA TYR A 125 2.04 -3.60 3.54
C TYR A 125 0.65 -4.22 3.33
N VAL A 126 -0.27 -3.99 4.28
CA VAL A 126 -1.63 -4.56 4.25
C VAL A 126 -2.69 -3.45 4.20
N PRO A 127 -3.00 -2.89 3.02
CA PRO A 127 -3.99 -1.81 2.90
C PRO A 127 -5.38 -2.26 3.37
N ASP A 128 -5.70 -3.53 3.16
CA ASP A 128 -7.03 -4.10 3.37
C ASP A 128 -7.19 -4.79 4.74
N GLY A 129 -6.23 -4.63 5.65
CA GLY A 129 -6.24 -5.29 6.95
C GLY A 129 -5.90 -6.79 6.86
N PHE A 130 -5.79 -7.45 8.02
CA PHE A 130 -5.17 -8.77 8.10
C PHE A 130 -6.06 -9.81 8.80
N TRP A 131 -5.77 -11.09 8.51
CA TRP A 131 -6.35 -12.26 9.18
C TRP A 131 -7.89 -12.23 9.26
N ARG A 132 -8.48 -12.46 10.44
CA ARG A 132 -9.93 -12.66 10.65
C ARG A 132 -10.79 -11.44 10.31
N ARG A 133 -10.18 -10.26 10.11
CA ARG A 133 -10.87 -8.99 9.89
C ARG A 133 -10.30 -8.25 8.66
N VAL A 134 -9.75 -9.00 7.71
CA VAL A 134 -9.44 -8.47 6.37
C VAL A 134 -10.70 -7.95 5.69
N CYS A 135 -10.54 -6.91 4.88
CA CYS A 135 -11.60 -6.36 4.03
C CYS A 135 -12.24 -7.49 3.20
N CYS A 136 -13.56 -7.41 3.01
CA CYS A 136 -14.30 -8.37 2.22
C CYS A 136 -14.37 -8.03 0.72
N GLY A 137 -13.81 -6.88 0.32
CA GLY A 137 -13.87 -6.34 -1.04
C GLY A 137 -12.67 -6.69 -1.91
#